data_AF-A0A9E3KCG1-F1
#
_entry.id   AF-A0A9E3KCG1-F1
#
_cell.length_a   1.000
_cell.length_b   1.000
_cell.length_c   1.000
_cell.angle_alpha   90.00
_cell.angle_beta   90.00
_cell.angle_gamma   90.00
#
_symmetry.space_group_name_H-M   'P 1'
#
loop_
_entity.id
_entity.type
_entity.pdbx_description
1 polymer ?
#
loop_
_entity_poly.entity_id
_entity_poly.type
_entity_poly.pdbx_seq_one_letter_code
_entity_poly.pdbx_strand_id
1 'polypeptide(L)' 'MDSNDEAKAFLIARELIAQHGDDVARVLQDKIDAFMASGDLEQLSLWFIIRNAVALTLKSDSTLH' A
#
# COMPACT_ATOMS: atom_id res chain seq x y z
N MET A 1 15.15 7.31 1.06
CA MET A 1 13.70 7.44 1.01
C MET A 1 13.38 8.71 1.79
N ASP A 2 12.82 9.71 1.13
CA ASP A 2 12.56 11.02 1.74
C ASP A 2 11.31 10.90 2.62
N SER A 3 11.24 11.60 3.75
CA SER A 3 10.06 11.60 4.65
C SER A 3 8.78 12.00 3.90
N ASN A 4 8.92 12.74 2.79
CA ASN A 4 7.83 13.10 1.89
C ASN A 4 7.25 11.88 1.13
N ASP A 5 8.07 10.90 0.76
CA ASP A 5 7.62 9.71 0.03
C ASP A 5 6.84 8.77 0.94
N GLU A 6 7.25 8.69 2.20
CA GLU A 6 6.56 7.91 3.22
C GLU A 6 5.19 8.52 3.56
N ALA A 7 5.11 9.85 3.74
CA ALA A 7 3.84 10.54 3.97
C ALA A 7 2.85 10.34 2.81
N LYS A 8 3.32 10.40 1.56
CA LYS A 8 2.50 10.11 0.37
C LYS A 8 2.01 8.67 0.36
N ALA A 9 2.86 7.71 0.73
CA ALA A 9 2.47 6.32 0.82
C ALA A 9 1.35 6.08 1.85
N PHE A 10 1.39 6.77 2.99
CA PHE A 10 0.32 6.72 4.00
C PHE A 10 -0.99 7.35 3.52
N LEU A 11 -0.94 8.44 2.74
CA LEU A 11 -2.14 9.03 2.13
C LEU A 11 -2.78 8.06 1.13
N ILE A 12 -1.98 7.49 0.22
CA ILE A 12 -2.45 6.50 -0.76
C ILE A 12 -3.00 5.26 -0.04
N ALA A 13 -2.32 4.78 1.01
CA ALA A 13 -2.78 3.65 1.81
C ALA A 13 -4.18 3.90 2.41
N ARG A 14 -4.40 5.08 2.99
CA ARG A 14 -5.70 5.45 3.56
C ARG A 14 -6.79 5.55 2.50
N GLU A 15 -6.48 6.09 1.32
CA GLU A 15 -7.42 6.12 0.19
C GLU A 15 -7.77 4.72 -0.31
N LEU A 16 -6.78 3.83 -0.43
CA LEU A 16 -7.01 2.44 -0.84
C LEU A 16 -7.86 1.68 0.18
N ILE A 17 -7.60 1.86 1.49
CA ILE A 17 -8.43 1.27 2.55
C ILE A 17 -9.86 1.82 2.48
N ALA A 18 -10.03 3.12 2.28
CA ALA A 18 -11.36 3.72 2.17
C ALA A 18 -12.15 3.24 0.94
N GLN A 19 -11.45 2.98 -0.18
CA GLN A 19 -12.06 2.52 -1.43
C GLN A 19 -12.38 1.02 -1.43
N HIS A 20 -11.51 0.20 -0.83
CA HIS A 20 -11.58 -1.26 -0.95
C HIS A 20 -11.92 -1.99 0.35
N GLY A 21 -11.85 -1.32 1.50
CA GLY A 21 -12.11 -1.92 2.82
C GLY A 21 -11.28 -3.18 3.02
N ASP A 22 -11.94 -4.28 3.37
CA ASP A 22 -11.32 -5.57 3.63
C ASP A 22 -10.63 -6.18 2.39
N ASP A 23 -11.03 -5.78 1.19
CA ASP A 23 -10.46 -6.26 -0.08
C ASP A 23 -9.11 -5.58 -0.42
N VAL A 24 -8.68 -4.57 0.34
CA VAL A 24 -7.46 -3.80 0.05
C VAL A 24 -6.21 -4.68 -0.10
N ALA A 25 -6.12 -5.76 0.68
CA ALA A 25 -5.00 -6.69 0.62
C ALA A 25 -4.92 -7.43 -0.74
N ARG A 26 -6.08 -7.82 -1.28
CA ARG A 26 -6.18 -8.49 -2.59
C ARG A 26 -5.82 -7.54 -3.72
N VAL A 27 -6.35 -6.31 -3.67
CA VAL A 27 -6.05 -5.26 -4.66
C VAL A 27 -4.55 -4.95 -4.71
N LEU A 28 -3.89 -4.86 -3.55
CA LEU A 28 -2.44 -4.65 -3.48
C LEU A 28 -1.66 -5.83 -4.10
N GLN A 29 -2.07 -7.06 -3.82
CA GLN A 29 -1.41 -8.24 -4.38
C GLN A 29 -1.56 -8.29 -5.90
N ASP A 30 -2.75 -8.04 -6.43
CA ASP A 30 -3.00 -8.02 -7.88
C ASP A 30 -2.14 -6.97 -8.60
N LYS A 31 -1.93 -5.79 -7.98
CA LYS A 31 -1.04 -4.75 -8.50
C LYS A 31 0.42 -5.19 -8.50
N ILE A 32 0.90 -5.75 -7.39
CA ILE A 32 2.27 -6.26 -7.26
C ILE A 32 2.53 -7.35 -8.30
N ASP A 33 1.60 -8.30 -8.47
CA ASP A 33 1.73 -9.39 -9.43
C ASP A 33 1.76 -8.86 -10.88
N ALA A 34 0.93 -7.86 -11.18
CA ALA A 34 0.93 -7.22 -12.50
C ALA A 34 2.27 -6.54 -12.83
N PHE A 35 2.86 -5.79 -11.88
CA PHE A 35 4.16 -5.13 -12.10
C PHE A 35 5.34 -6.09 -12.09
N MET A 36 5.24 -7.18 -11.32
CA MET A 36 6.20 -8.26 -11.35
C MET A 36 6.20 -8.95 -12.72
N ALA A 37 5.02 -9.21 -13.28
CA ALA A 37 4.87 -9.80 -14.62
C ALA A 37 5.35 -8.86 -15.74
N SER A 38 5.15 -7.54 -15.60
CA SER A 38 5.63 -6.56 -16.57
C SER A 38 7.12 -6.23 -16.45
N GLY A 39 7.78 -6.65 -15.36
CA GLY A 39 9.18 -6.32 -15.08
C GLY A 39 9.42 -4.85 -14.72
N ASP A 40 8.37 -4.12 -14.34
CA ASP A 40 8.47 -2.70 -13.96
C ASP A 40 8.88 -2.60 -12.49
N LEU A 41 10.19 -2.66 -12.26
CA LEU A 41 10.78 -2.67 -10.92
C LEU A 41 10.60 -1.36 -10.15
N GLU A 42 10.45 -0.24 -10.85
CA GLU A 42 10.23 1.07 -10.22
C GLU A 42 8.84 1.12 -9.60
N GLN A 43 7.81 0.76 -10.38
CA GLN A 43 6.45 0.66 -9.88
C GLN A 43 6.33 -0.42 -8.82
N LEU A 44 6.99 -1.57 -9.00
CA LEU A 44 6.98 -2.64 -8.02
C LEU A 44 7.50 -2.17 -6.64
N SER A 45 8.61 -1.42 -6.62
CA SER A 45 9.17 -0.84 -5.38
C SER A 45 8.18 0.10 -4.70
N LEU A 46 7.51 0.97 -5.47
CA LEU A 46 6.50 1.89 -4.95
C LEU A 46 5.31 1.15 -4.32
N TRP A 47 4.81 0.10 -4.97
CA TRP A 47 3.69 -0.68 -4.48
C TRP A 47 4.02 -1.49 -3.22
N PHE A 48 5.26 -1.91 -3.03
CA PHE A 48 5.70 -2.50 -1.76
C PHE A 48 5.69 -1.49 -0.60
N ILE A 49 6.10 -0.24 -0.86
CA ILE A 49 6.04 0.84 0.13
C ILE A 49 4.58 1.10 0.53
N ILE A 50 3.67 1.19 -0.45
CA ILE A 50 2.24 1.39 -0.20
C ILE A 50 1.65 0.22 0.60
N ARG A 51 1.99 -1.03 0.27
CA ARG A 51 1.55 -2.22 1.02
C ARG A 51 1.98 -2.15 2.49
N ASN A 52 3.21 -1.73 2.75
CA ASN A 52 3.70 -1.56 4.13
C ASN A 52 2.93 -0.46 4.87
N ALA A 53 2.66 0.68 4.21
CA ALA A 53 1.86 1.75 4.79
C ALA A 53 0.42 1.30 5.10
N VAL A 54 -0.21 0.49 4.24
CA VAL A 54 -1.53 -0.11 4.50
C VAL A 54 -1.49 -1.02 5.72
N ALA A 55 -0.52 -1.93 5.80
CA ALA A 55 -0.38 -2.83 6.94
C ALA A 55 -0.18 -2.07 8.27
N LEU A 56 0.64 -1.01 8.25
CA LEU A 56 0.85 -0.15 9.42
C LEU A 56 -0.42 0.63 9.81
N THR A 57 -1.18 1.12 8.82
CA THR A 57 -2.43 1.85 9.05
C THR A 57 -3.48 0.95 9.69
N LEU A 58 -3.71 -0.25 9.12
CA LEU A 58 -4.66 -1.23 9.66
C LEU A 58 -4.27 -1.69 11.07
N LYS A 59 -2.97 -1.93 11.32
CA LYS A 59 -2.48 -2.30 12.65
C LYS A 59 -2.71 -1.16 13.66
N SER A 60 -2.46 0.08 13.26
CA SER A 60 -2.65 1.24 14.13
C SER A 60 -4.12 1.44 14.49
N ASP A 61 -5.02 1.26 13.53
CA ASP A 61 -6.47 1.30 13.76
C ASP A 61 -6.88 0.19 14.74
N SER A 62 -6.45 -1.06 14.51
CA SER A 62 -6.75 -2.18 15.42
C SER A 62 -6.23 -2.03 16.85
N THR A 63 -5.26 -1.15 17.10
CA THR A 63 -4.68 -0.90 18.43
C THR A 63 -5.43 0.20 19.20
N LEU A 64 -6.28 0.99 18.54
CA LEU A 64 -7.00 2.13 19.11
C LEU A 64 -8.44 1.80 19.55
N HIS A 65 -8.89 0.54 19.46
CA HIS A 65 -10.22 0.08 19.90
C HIS A 65 -10.18 -0.75 21.18
#